data_AF-A0A8J2TQ99-F1
#
_entry.id   AF-A0A8J2TQ99-F1
#
_cell.length_a   1.000
_cell.length_b   1.000
_cell.length_c   1.000
_cell.angle_alpha   90.00
_cell.angle_beta   90.00
_cell.angle_gamma   90.00
#
_symmetry.space_group_name_H-M   'P 1'
#
loop_
_entity.id
_entity.type
_entity.pdbx_description
1 polymer ?
#
loop_
_entity_poly.entity_id
_entity_poly.type
_entity_poly.pdbx_seq_one_letter_code
_entity_poly.pdbx_strand_id
1 'polypeptide(L)'
;MGGEGSMMAANNSLKNNRNLVSKRKEKRSLSGSYTDVKLAKFPEATPELLLEIKLQLKKEKRSLHLKQAILFLIIVIVLIAILTI
;
A
#
# COMPACT_ATOMS: atom_id res chain seq x y z
N MET A 1 23.38 -1.62 -1.70
CA MET A 1 22.47 -2.68 -2.19
C MET A 1 21.80 -3.41 -1.02
N GLY A 2 20.89 -2.76 -0.27
CA GLY A 2 20.23 -3.39 0.89
C GLY A 2 18.74 -3.06 1.04
N GLY A 3 18.29 -1.92 0.50
CA GLY A 3 16.89 -1.50 0.56
C GLY A 3 15.99 -2.06 -0.56
N GLU A 4 16.57 -2.43 -1.70
CA GLU A 4 15.78 -2.84 -2.88
C GLU A 4 15.09 -4.19 -2.66
N GLY A 5 15.77 -5.15 -2.03
CA GLY A 5 15.20 -6.46 -1.69
C GLY A 5 14.10 -6.39 -0.62
N SER A 6 14.28 -5.55 0.40
CA SER A 6 13.30 -5.36 1.47
C SER A 6 12.04 -4.63 0.99
N MET A 7 12.19 -3.62 0.15
CA MET A 7 11.06 -2.96 -0.52
C MET A 7 10.30 -3.91 -1.45
N MET A 8 11.01 -4.75 -2.20
CA MET A 8 10.39 -5.74 -3.08
C MET A 8 9.62 -6.80 -2.29
N ALA A 9 10.19 -7.30 -1.19
CA ALA A 9 9.51 -8.23 -0.28
C ALA A 9 8.26 -7.62 0.37
N ALA A 10 8.33 -6.35 0.78
CA ALA A 10 7.16 -5.63 1.31
C ALA A 10 6.05 -5.48 0.25
N ASN A 11 6.39 -5.11 -0.97
CA ASN A 11 5.43 -4.99 -2.07
C ASN A 11 4.75 -6.33 -2.40
N ASN A 12 5.54 -7.41 -2.45
CA ASN A 12 5.03 -8.76 -2.65
C ASN A 12 4.11 -9.20 -1.49
N SER A 13 4.46 -8.86 -0.25
CA SER A 13 3.64 -9.14 0.93
C SER A 13 2.29 -8.40 0.86
N LEU A 14 2.29 -7.12 0.47
CA LEU A 14 1.07 -6.34 0.29
C LEU A 14 0.15 -6.90 -0.80
N LYS A 15 0.73 -7.29 -1.95
CA LYS A 15 -0.01 -7.94 -3.04
C LYS A 15 -0.60 -9.27 -2.60
N ASN A 16 0.20 -10.10 -1.93
CA ASN A 16 -0.26 -11.39 -1.42
C ASN A 16 -1.39 -11.21 -0.39
N ASN A 17 -1.25 -10.27 0.54
CA ASN A 17 -2.27 -9.96 1.54
C ASN A 17 -3.59 -9.53 0.89
N ARG A 18 -3.57 -8.70 -0.17
CA ARG A 18 -4.79 -8.34 -0.92
C ARG A 18 -5.45 -9.55 -1.57
N ASN A 19 -4.68 -10.45 -2.17
CA ASN A 19 -5.19 -11.68 -2.76
C ASN A 19 -5.80 -12.63 -1.71
N LEU A 20 -5.35 -12.56 -0.46
CA LEU A 20 -5.93 -13.34 0.64
C LEU A 20 -7.27 -12.76 1.14
N VAL A 21 -7.54 -11.47 0.95
CA VAL A 21 -8.83 -10.86 1.36
C VAL A 21 -10.01 -11.49 0.59
N SER A 22 -9.85 -11.72 -0.72
CA SER A 22 -10.90 -12.38 -1.52
C SER A 22 -11.04 -13.86 -1.17
N LYS A 23 -9.93 -14.56 -0.89
CA LYS A 23 -9.91 -15.97 -0.50
C LYS A 23 -10.48 -16.24 0.90
N ARG A 24 -10.32 -15.29 1.85
CA ARG A 24 -10.89 -15.40 3.21
C ARG A 24 -12.40 -15.12 3.29
N LYS A 25 -12.98 -14.46 2.27
CA LYS A 25 -14.45 -14.33 2.17
C LYS A 25 -15.12 -15.67 1.91
N GLU A 26 -14.44 -16.61 1.27
CA GLU A 26 -14.86 -18.02 1.24
C GLU A 26 -14.65 -18.61 2.65
N LYS A 27 -15.75 -18.70 3.41
CA LYS A 27 -15.85 -19.14 4.82
C LYS A 27 -15.40 -20.61 5.08
N ARG A 28 -14.43 -21.15 4.36
CA ARG A 28 -14.00 -22.56 4.53
C ARG A 28 -12.88 -22.75 5.56
N SER A 29 -12.28 -21.68 6.08
CA SER A 29 -11.19 -21.78 7.09
C SER A 29 -11.62 -22.38 8.43
N LEU A 30 -12.93 -22.45 8.74
CA LEU A 30 -13.48 -23.02 9.98
C LEU A 30 -14.23 -24.34 9.75
N SER A 31 -14.03 -25.02 8.62
CA SER A 31 -14.67 -26.34 8.41
C SER A 31 -14.02 -27.41 9.30
N GLY A 32 -14.82 -28.18 10.06
CA GLY A 32 -14.35 -29.22 10.99
C GLY A 32 -14.73 -28.91 12.45
N SER A 33 -13.92 -29.33 13.43
CA SER A 33 -14.18 -29.14 14.89
C SER A 33 -14.36 -27.70 15.38
N TYR A 34 -14.11 -26.69 14.55
CA TYR A 34 -14.19 -25.27 14.91
C TYR A 34 -15.40 -24.55 14.30
N THR A 35 -16.36 -25.28 13.71
CA THR A 35 -17.57 -24.71 13.10
C THR A 35 -18.43 -23.91 14.07
N ASP A 36 -18.41 -24.24 15.37
CA ASP A 36 -19.21 -23.58 16.40
C ASP A 36 -18.52 -22.36 17.06
N VAL A 37 -17.29 -22.03 16.65
CA VAL A 37 -16.58 -20.87 17.20
C VAL A 37 -17.17 -19.59 16.61
N LYS A 38 -17.96 -18.87 17.42
CA LYS A 38 -18.47 -17.54 17.07
C LYS A 38 -17.29 -16.58 16.90
N LEU A 39 -17.02 -16.19 15.66
CA LEU A 39 -16.05 -15.13 15.38
C LEU A 39 -16.48 -13.83 16.08
N ALA A 40 -15.54 -13.18 16.75
CA ALA A 40 -15.77 -11.87 17.33
C ALA A 40 -16.25 -10.90 16.24
N LYS A 41 -17.33 -10.16 16.52
CA LYS A 41 -17.78 -9.08 15.63
C LYS A 41 -16.78 -7.93 15.75
N PHE A 42 -16.00 -7.72 14.71
CA PHE A 42 -15.15 -6.54 14.62
C PHE A 42 -16.02 -5.32 14.31
N PRO A 43 -15.72 -4.14 14.90
CA PRO A 43 -16.39 -2.91 14.51
C PRO A 43 -16.11 -2.63 13.03
N GLU A 44 -17.16 -2.37 12.25
CA GLU A 44 -16.99 -1.92 10.87
C GLU A 44 -16.43 -0.50 10.87
N ALA A 45 -15.56 -0.20 9.90
CA ALA A 45 -15.01 1.13 9.76
C ALA A 45 -16.13 2.13 9.50
N THR A 46 -16.23 3.18 10.31
CA THR A 46 -17.22 4.24 10.12
C THR A 46 -16.91 5.03 8.85
N PRO A 47 -17.95 5.55 8.16
CA PRO A 47 -17.76 6.31 6.92
C PRO A 47 -16.90 7.57 7.13
N GLU A 48 -17.01 8.20 8.30
CA GLU A 48 -16.22 9.37 8.70
C GLU A 48 -14.73 9.03 8.80
N LEU A 49 -14.40 7.91 9.47
CA LEU A 49 -13.02 7.44 9.59
C LEU A 49 -12.41 7.12 8.22
N LEU A 50 -13.19 6.53 7.31
CA LEU A 50 -12.74 6.25 5.95
C LEU A 50 -12.48 7.53 5.15
N LEU A 51 -13.27 8.58 5.34
CA LEU A 51 -13.06 9.88 4.71
C LEU A 51 -11.79 10.55 5.26
N GLU A 52 -11.59 10.51 6.56
CA GLU A 52 -10.39 11.05 7.20
C GLU A 52 -9.11 10.39 6.64
N ILE A 53 -9.07 9.06 6.61
CA ILE A 53 -7.93 8.30 6.06
C ILE A 53 -7.69 8.67 4.59
N LYS A 54 -8.75 8.80 3.77
CA LYS A 54 -8.61 9.20 2.36
C LYS A 54 -7.99 10.59 2.21
N LEU A 55 -8.40 11.54 3.05
CA LEU A 55 -7.88 12.91 3.02
C LEU A 55 -6.40 12.94 3.42
N GLN A 56 -6.04 12.23 4.49
CA GLN A 56 -4.65 12.11 4.93
C GLN A 56 -3.76 11.50 3.84
N LEU A 57 -4.19 10.38 3.24
CA LEU A 57 -3.47 9.72 2.13
C LEU A 57 -3.30 10.64 0.90
N LYS A 58 -4.31 11.45 0.58
CA LYS A 58 -4.23 12.41 -0.54
C LYS A 58 -3.19 13.50 -0.25
N LYS A 59 -3.14 14.00 0.98
CA LYS A 59 -2.16 15.01 1.42
C LYS A 59 -0.73 14.48 1.34
N GLU A 60 -0.50 13.27 1.83
CA GLU A 60 0.80 12.60 1.78
C GLU A 60 1.27 12.31 0.36
N LYS A 61 0.39 11.79 -0.51
CA LYS A 61 0.73 11.58 -1.92
C LYS A 61 1.14 12.87 -2.62
N ARG A 62 0.46 13.99 -2.34
CA ARG A 62 0.79 15.28 -2.94
C ARG A 62 2.21 15.73 -2.57
N SER A 63 2.62 15.57 -1.32
CA SER A 63 3.97 15.94 -0.89
C SER A 63 5.03 15.02 -1.49
N LEU A 64 4.76 13.72 -1.59
CA LEU A 64 5.65 12.76 -2.26
C LEU A 64 5.81 13.08 -3.74
N HIS A 65 4.72 13.36 -4.46
CA HIS A 65 4.78 13.69 -5.88
C HIS A 65 5.56 14.99 -6.14
N LEU A 66 5.41 16.01 -5.30
CA LEU A 66 6.20 17.24 -5.42
C LEU A 66 7.69 16.96 -5.24
N LYS A 67 8.08 16.18 -4.21
CA LYS A 67 9.47 15.80 -3.99
C LYS A 67 10.03 15.00 -5.16
N GLN A 68 9.26 14.05 -5.70
CA GLN A 68 9.64 13.25 -6.86
C GLN A 68 9.81 14.13 -8.11
N ALA A 69 8.89 15.07 -8.35
CA ALA A 69 8.96 15.98 -9.50
C ALA A 69 10.20 16.88 -9.44
N ILE A 70 10.53 17.43 -8.27
CA ILE A 70 11.75 18.25 -8.07
C ILE A 70 13.00 17.42 -8.34
N LEU A 71 13.09 16.22 -7.77
CA LEU A 71 14.23 15.32 -7.98
C LEU A 71 14.37 14.95 -9.47
N PHE A 72 13.26 14.63 -10.13
CA PHE A 72 13.25 14.31 -11.56
C PHE A 72 13.73 15.49 -12.40
N LEU A 73 13.27 16.71 -12.11
CA LEU A 73 13.68 17.91 -12.83
C LEU A 73 15.20 18.17 -12.68
N ILE A 74 15.76 17.98 -11.49
CA ILE A 74 17.21 18.07 -11.26
C ILE A 74 17.96 17.06 -12.13
N ILE A 75 17.52 15.80 -12.15
CA ILE A 75 18.15 14.74 -12.96
C ILE A 75 18.09 15.09 -14.45
N VAL A 76 16.94 15.59 -14.93
CA VAL A 76 16.78 15.99 -16.34
C VAL A 76 17.73 17.14 -16.71
N ILE A 77 17.86 18.16 -15.86
CA ILE A 77 18.80 19.27 -16.10
C ILE A 77 20.24 18.75 -16.20
N VAL A 78 20.65 17.87 -15.29
CA VAL A 78 21.99 17.28 -15.30
C VAL A 78 22.22 16.47 -16.59
N LEU A 79 21.25 15.66 -17.01
CA LEU A 79 21.37 14.89 -18.25
C LEU A 79 21.46 15.79 -19.49
N ILE A 80 20.68 16.87 -19.54
CA ILE A 80 20.75 17.84 -20.65
C ILE A 80 22.14 18.50 -20.66
N ALA A 81 22.64 18.95 -19.51
CA ALA A 81 23.95 19.57 -19.41
C ALA A 81 25.08 18.66 -19.92
N ILE A 82 25.03 17.37 -19.55
CA ILE A 82 25.98 16.36 -20.03
C ILE A 82 25.88 16.13 -21.55
N LEU A 83 24.67 16.15 -22.11
CA LEU A 83 24.46 15.95 -23.55
C LEU A 83 24.89 17.15 -24.40
N THR A 84 24.80 18.36 -23.84
CA THR A 84 25.15 19.61 -24.53
C THR A 84 26.64 19.96 -24.49
N ILE A 85 27.40 19.32 -23.59
CA ILE A 85 28.86 19.43 -23.46
C ILE A 85 29.52 18.40 -24.38
#